data_AF-A0A1Q7VW55-F1
#
_entry.id   AF-A0A1Q7VW55-F1
#
_cell.length_a   1.000
_cell.length_b   1.000
_cell.length_c   1.000
_cell.angle_alpha   90.00
_cell.angle_beta   90.00
_cell.angle_gamma   90.00
#
_symmetry.space_group_name_H-M   'P 1'
#
loop_
_entity.id
_entity.type
_entity.pdbx_description
1 polymer ?
#
loop_
_entity_poly.entity_id
_entity_poly.type
_entity_poly.pdbx_seq_one_letter_code
_entity_poly.pdbx_strand_id
1 'polypeptide(L)'
;MRDTMTAGQRLTVKLQFAVPPMLRAMARLWEGDQVRETYLEWLRILHGMIRATVPLMLTATDACVSRVGDPVADQFGAYLARHIREEYGHDEWVAEDYAAAGGDPAELADLAVGGAVAALVGSQYYWIRHVHPIALLGHIAVLEGYPPAPTVADSLASRTGLPKTAFRALDRHAVLDQRHRVDVYRLLDTLPLLPRHEELIGTSALHTAVGVRDVAAGVTAARDRLARPWQGAA
;
A
#
# COMPACT_ATOMS: atom_id res chain seq x y z
N MET A 1 35.85 -4.15 -4.93
CA MET A 1 35.00 -2.94 -4.91
C MET A 1 34.14 -3.02 -3.67
N ARG A 2 34.48 -2.27 -2.62
CA ARG A 2 33.69 -2.22 -1.38
C ARG A 2 32.39 -1.45 -1.65
N ASP A 3 31.34 -1.90 -1.00
CA ASP A 3 29.93 -1.57 -1.18
C ASP A 3 29.63 -0.07 -0.95
N THR A 4 29.61 0.73 -2.03
CA THR A 4 29.39 2.19 -1.98
C THR A 4 27.91 2.57 -1.85
N MET A 5 27.00 1.60 -1.91
CA MET A 5 25.58 1.86 -1.91
C MET A 5 25.04 2.00 -0.48
N THR A 6 24.09 2.91 -0.28
CA THR A 6 23.28 2.93 0.95
C THR A 6 22.25 1.80 0.95
N ALA A 7 21.65 1.49 2.10
CA ALA A 7 20.61 0.47 2.20
C ALA A 7 19.39 0.82 1.33
N GLY A 8 19.00 2.09 1.30
CA GLY A 8 17.94 2.61 0.42
C GLY A 8 18.28 2.47 -1.06
N GLN A 9 19.53 2.72 -1.47
CA GLN A 9 19.96 2.47 -2.84
C GLN A 9 19.89 0.98 -3.20
N ARG A 10 20.33 0.09 -2.31
CA ARG A 10 20.22 -1.37 -2.51
C ARG A 10 18.77 -1.82 -2.61
N LEU A 11 17.87 -1.29 -1.77
CA LEU A 11 16.43 -1.56 -1.86
C LEU A 11 15.86 -1.10 -3.21
N THR A 12 16.25 0.08 -3.69
CA THR A 12 15.81 0.62 -4.99
C THR A 12 16.20 -0.30 -6.15
N VAL A 13 17.42 -0.82 -6.14
CA VAL A 13 17.90 -1.80 -7.13
C VAL A 13 17.11 -3.11 -7.07
N LYS A 14 16.68 -3.57 -5.89
CA LYS A 14 15.78 -4.73 -5.79
C LYS A 14 14.40 -4.43 -6.39
N LEU A 15 13.84 -3.27 -6.04
CA LEU A 15 12.48 -2.89 -6.44
C LEU A 15 12.32 -2.61 -7.94
N GLN A 16 13.38 -2.30 -8.67
CA GLN A 16 13.32 -2.08 -10.11
C GLN A 16 12.74 -3.29 -10.89
N PHE A 17 12.79 -4.49 -10.32
CA PHE A 17 12.26 -5.71 -10.95
C PHE A 17 10.77 -5.94 -10.66
N ALA A 18 10.24 -5.42 -9.55
CA ALA A 18 8.86 -5.69 -9.10
C ALA A 18 7.92 -4.49 -9.28
N VAL A 19 8.44 -3.27 -9.18
CA VAL A 19 7.65 -2.04 -9.25
C VAL A 19 7.09 -1.78 -10.65
N PRO A 20 7.83 -1.91 -11.77
CA PRO A 20 7.25 -1.66 -13.08
C PRO A 20 6.04 -2.58 -13.41
N PRO A 21 6.07 -3.90 -13.13
CA PRO A 21 4.87 -4.73 -13.21
C PRO A 21 3.71 -4.27 -12.31
N MET A 22 4.00 -3.84 -11.08
CA MET A 22 2.99 -3.31 -10.15
C MET A 22 2.32 -2.05 -10.72
N LEU A 23 3.10 -1.06 -11.15
CA LEU A 23 2.58 0.18 -11.73
C LEU A 23 1.77 -0.07 -13.00
N ARG A 24 2.19 -1.02 -13.85
CA ARG A 24 1.39 -1.42 -15.02
C ARG A 24 0.05 -2.01 -14.60
N ALA A 25 0.01 -2.88 -13.59
CA ALA A 25 -1.26 -3.44 -13.10
C ALA A 25 -2.19 -2.35 -12.52
N MET A 26 -1.63 -1.39 -11.78
CA MET A 26 -2.40 -0.24 -11.28
C MET A 26 -2.94 0.64 -12.41
N ALA A 27 -2.14 0.91 -13.45
CA ALA A 27 -2.59 1.69 -14.60
C ALA A 27 -3.78 1.04 -15.34
N ARG A 28 -3.80 -0.30 -15.42
CA ARG A 28 -4.87 -1.07 -16.07
C ARG A 28 -6.24 -0.97 -15.38
N LEU A 29 -6.28 -0.60 -14.08
CA LEU A 29 -7.53 -0.30 -13.39
C LEU A 29 -8.32 0.78 -14.14
N TRP A 30 -7.61 1.74 -14.70
CA TRP A 30 -8.20 2.90 -15.35
C TRP A 30 -8.38 2.71 -16.86
N GLU A 31 -8.17 1.53 -17.43
CA GLU A 31 -8.42 1.28 -18.85
C GLU A 31 -9.90 0.95 -19.13
N GLY A 32 -10.35 1.16 -20.37
CA GLY A 32 -11.71 0.85 -20.82
C GLY A 32 -12.77 1.89 -20.39
N ASP A 33 -14.03 1.50 -20.54
CA ASP A 33 -15.19 2.40 -20.40
C ASP A 33 -15.84 2.36 -18.99
N GLN A 34 -15.62 1.28 -18.23
CA GLN A 34 -16.20 1.07 -16.89
C GLN A 34 -15.34 1.66 -15.76
N VAL A 35 -14.77 2.84 -15.98
CA VAL A 35 -13.80 3.46 -15.05
C VAL A 35 -14.48 3.83 -13.74
N ARG A 36 -15.74 4.28 -13.80
CA ARG A 36 -16.50 4.69 -12.62
C ARG A 36 -16.75 3.51 -11.69
N GLU A 37 -17.23 2.39 -12.23
CA GLU A 37 -17.51 1.17 -11.50
C GLU A 37 -16.21 0.59 -10.94
N THR A 38 -15.13 0.63 -11.73
CA THR A 38 -13.80 0.20 -11.29
C THR A 38 -13.27 1.06 -10.15
N TYR A 39 -13.53 2.37 -10.18
CA TYR A 39 -13.11 3.28 -9.12
C TYR A 39 -13.87 3.04 -7.81
N LEU A 40 -15.18 2.81 -7.86
CA LEU A 40 -15.98 2.41 -6.69
C LEU A 40 -15.46 1.11 -6.07
N GLU A 41 -15.21 0.08 -6.89
CA GLU A 41 -14.65 -1.19 -6.40
C GLU A 41 -13.23 -1.00 -5.85
N TRP A 42 -12.42 -0.16 -6.49
CA TRP A 42 -11.09 0.18 -6.00
C TRP A 42 -11.14 0.86 -4.64
N LEU A 43 -12.05 1.81 -4.40
CA LEU A 43 -12.20 2.47 -3.11
C LEU A 43 -12.56 1.48 -1.99
N ARG A 44 -13.44 0.50 -2.27
CA ARG A 44 -13.74 -0.58 -1.30
C ARG A 44 -12.49 -1.36 -0.91
N ILE A 45 -11.75 -1.82 -1.91
CA ILE A 45 -10.54 -2.63 -1.70
C ILE A 45 -9.43 -1.80 -1.03
N LEU A 46 -9.26 -0.55 -1.46
CA LEU A 46 -8.31 0.39 -0.89
C LEU A 46 -8.62 0.67 0.59
N HIS A 47 -9.89 0.87 0.95
CA HIS A 47 -10.31 0.98 2.34
C HIS A 47 -9.91 -0.27 3.14
N GLY A 48 -10.15 -1.47 2.57
CA GLY A 48 -9.73 -2.75 3.17
C GLY A 48 -8.22 -2.86 3.42
N MET A 49 -7.39 -2.24 2.57
CA MET A 49 -5.95 -2.17 2.76
C MET A 49 -5.55 -1.12 3.80
N ILE A 50 -6.08 0.11 3.69
CA ILE A 50 -5.70 1.25 4.54
C ILE A 50 -6.15 1.05 5.99
N ARG A 51 -7.31 0.44 6.24
CA ARG A 51 -7.75 0.12 7.62
C ARG A 51 -6.77 -0.80 8.36
N ALA A 52 -5.89 -1.51 7.64
CA ALA A 52 -4.87 -2.37 8.23
C ALA A 52 -3.54 -1.64 8.54
N THR A 53 -3.32 -0.44 7.99
CA THR A 53 -2.06 0.32 8.11
C THR A 53 -1.71 0.63 9.55
N VAL A 54 -2.60 1.30 10.30
CA VAL A 54 -2.36 1.62 11.72
C VAL A 54 -2.28 0.35 12.60
N PRO A 55 -3.18 -0.64 12.50
CA PRO A 55 -3.06 -1.89 13.24
C PRO A 55 -1.74 -2.67 13.00
N LEU A 56 -1.23 -2.68 11.76
CA LEU A 56 0.08 -3.28 11.46
C LEU A 56 1.21 -2.55 12.18
N MET A 57 1.21 -1.22 12.16
CA MET A 57 2.22 -0.42 12.84
C MET A 57 2.16 -0.56 14.36
N LEU A 58 0.96 -0.64 14.94
CA LEU A 58 0.79 -0.94 16.37
C LEU A 58 1.37 -2.31 16.70
N THR A 59 1.07 -3.33 15.90
CA THR A 59 1.65 -4.67 16.08
C THR A 59 3.17 -4.67 15.97
N ALA A 60 3.74 -3.91 15.03
CA ALA A 60 5.19 -3.76 14.91
C ALA A 60 5.79 -3.00 16.10
N THR A 61 5.09 -1.99 16.62
CA THR A 61 5.49 -1.24 17.81
C THR A 61 5.57 -2.15 19.04
N ASP A 62 4.54 -2.98 19.27
CA ASP A 62 4.53 -3.96 20.37
C ASP A 62 5.68 -4.98 20.25
N ALA A 63 5.93 -5.44 19.01
CA ALA A 63 7.04 -6.33 18.72
C ALA A 63 8.41 -5.65 18.92
N CYS A 64 8.53 -4.35 18.65
CA CYS A 64 9.74 -3.59 18.96
C CYS A 64 9.98 -3.50 20.47
N VAL A 65 8.95 -3.16 21.25
CA VAL A 65 9.04 -3.04 22.73
C VAL A 65 9.50 -4.36 23.38
N SER A 66 9.09 -5.49 22.81
CA SER A 66 9.46 -6.82 23.33
C SER A 66 10.92 -7.23 23.04
N ARG A 67 11.68 -6.43 22.27
CA ARG A 67 13.06 -6.72 21.82
C ARG A 67 14.08 -5.84 22.53
N VAL A 68 14.22 -6.03 23.84
CA VAL A 68 15.17 -5.28 24.67
C VAL A 68 16.61 -5.46 24.15
N GLY A 69 17.31 -4.35 23.93
CA GLY A 69 18.70 -4.34 23.47
C GLY A 69 18.87 -4.47 21.96
N ASP A 70 17.79 -4.34 21.17
CA ASP A 70 17.84 -4.30 19.72
C ASP A 70 17.77 -2.84 19.21
N PRO A 71 18.91 -2.24 18.82
CA PRO A 71 18.94 -0.83 18.42
C PRO A 71 18.19 -0.54 17.12
N VAL A 72 17.92 -1.56 16.29
CA VAL A 72 17.09 -1.41 15.09
C VAL A 72 15.62 -1.35 15.49
N ALA A 73 15.18 -2.22 16.40
CA ALA A 73 13.82 -2.21 16.92
C ALA A 73 13.50 -0.91 17.67
N ASP A 74 14.43 -0.41 18.51
CA ASP A 74 14.26 0.83 19.28
C ASP A 74 14.02 2.04 18.35
N GLN A 75 14.89 2.23 17.36
CA GLN A 75 14.79 3.35 16.42
C GLN A 75 13.58 3.20 15.47
N PHE A 76 13.27 1.98 15.03
CA PHE A 76 12.11 1.74 14.20
C PHE A 76 10.80 1.97 14.96
N GLY A 77 10.71 1.56 16.22
CA GLY A 77 9.56 1.83 17.09
C GLY A 77 9.30 3.34 17.26
N ALA A 78 10.35 4.14 17.42
CA ALA A 78 10.22 5.60 17.48
C ALA A 78 9.70 6.21 16.18
N TYR A 79 10.15 5.69 15.03
CA TYR A 79 9.61 6.08 13.72
C TYR A 79 8.11 5.73 13.61
N LEU A 80 7.72 4.51 13.97
CA LEU A 80 6.33 4.05 13.92
C LEU A 80 5.41 4.90 14.80
N ALA A 81 5.82 5.28 16.01
CA ALA A 81 5.01 6.13 16.90
C ALA A 81 4.67 7.50 16.29
N ARG A 82 5.56 8.07 15.47
CA ARG A 82 5.24 9.27 14.68
C ARG A 82 4.33 8.92 13.52
N HIS A 83 4.68 7.89 12.76
CA HIS A 83 3.97 7.50 11.53
C HIS A 83 2.51 7.12 11.80
N ILE A 84 2.23 6.41 12.90
CA ILE A 84 0.87 6.09 13.37
C ILE A 84 0.01 7.34 13.52
N ARG A 85 0.56 8.44 14.04
CA ARG A 85 -0.19 9.68 14.21
C ARG A 85 -0.47 10.37 12.88
N GLU A 86 0.41 10.20 11.90
CA GLU A 86 0.24 10.75 10.55
C GLU A 86 -0.83 9.94 9.79
N GLU A 87 -0.85 8.61 9.91
CA GLU A 87 -1.76 7.71 9.18
C GLU A 87 -3.15 7.52 9.82
N TYR A 88 -3.36 8.04 11.02
CA TYR A 88 -4.63 7.85 11.74
C TYR A 88 -5.80 8.52 11.00
N GLY A 89 -6.85 7.75 10.72
CA GLY A 89 -8.07 8.23 10.05
C GLY A 89 -7.97 8.32 8.52
N HIS A 90 -6.89 7.82 7.91
CA HIS A 90 -6.79 7.76 6.44
C HIS A 90 -7.83 6.81 5.81
N ASP A 91 -8.25 5.77 6.53
CA ASP A 91 -9.35 4.89 6.14
C ASP A 91 -10.69 5.65 6.11
N GLU A 92 -10.92 6.55 7.07
CA GLU A 92 -12.09 7.43 7.07
C GLU A 92 -12.12 8.33 5.83
N TRP A 93 -10.96 8.84 5.37
CA TRP A 93 -10.90 9.63 4.15
C TRP A 93 -11.31 8.82 2.91
N VAL A 94 -10.94 7.53 2.84
CA VAL A 94 -11.39 6.67 1.74
C VAL A 94 -12.87 6.33 1.86
N ALA A 95 -13.41 6.18 3.07
CA ALA A 95 -14.83 6.00 3.27
C ALA A 95 -15.64 7.24 2.85
N GLU A 96 -15.14 8.44 3.12
CA GLU A 96 -15.71 9.71 2.64
C GLU A 96 -15.68 9.79 1.10
N ASP A 97 -14.56 9.44 0.48
CA ASP A 97 -14.44 9.38 -0.98
C ASP A 97 -15.42 8.36 -1.59
N TYR A 98 -15.59 7.19 -0.95
CA TYR A 98 -16.56 6.16 -1.37
C TYR A 98 -18.00 6.67 -1.32
N ALA A 99 -18.37 7.37 -0.24
CA ALA A 99 -19.68 8.01 -0.13
C ALA A 99 -19.89 9.07 -1.22
N ALA A 100 -18.90 9.93 -1.45
CA ALA A 100 -18.94 10.94 -2.50
C ALA A 100 -18.98 10.33 -3.91
N ALA A 101 -18.45 9.12 -4.10
CA ALA A 101 -18.55 8.35 -5.33
C ALA A 101 -19.95 7.73 -5.56
N GLY A 102 -20.81 7.75 -4.54
CA GLY A 102 -22.15 7.17 -4.55
C GLY A 102 -22.25 5.77 -3.92
N GLY A 103 -21.21 5.30 -3.24
CA GLY A 103 -21.24 4.07 -2.45
C GLY A 103 -21.87 4.27 -1.07
N ASP A 104 -22.29 3.18 -0.43
CA ASP A 104 -22.80 3.20 0.95
C ASP A 104 -21.67 2.83 1.95
N PRO A 105 -21.23 3.75 2.82
CA PRO A 105 -20.19 3.47 3.83
C PRO A 105 -20.46 2.25 4.71
N ALA A 106 -21.73 1.86 4.92
CA ALA A 106 -22.06 0.67 5.68
C ALA A 106 -21.46 -0.61 5.06
N GLU A 107 -21.27 -0.64 3.74
CA GLU A 107 -20.68 -1.78 3.03
C GLU A 107 -19.17 -1.95 3.32
N LEU A 108 -18.51 -0.92 3.84
CA LEU A 108 -17.07 -0.94 4.15
C LEU A 108 -16.77 -1.58 5.51
N ALA A 109 -17.72 -1.52 6.46
CA ALA A 109 -17.56 -2.08 7.79
C ALA A 109 -17.44 -3.61 7.75
N ASP A 110 -18.35 -4.25 7.02
CA ASP A 110 -18.43 -5.72 6.86
C ASP A 110 -17.71 -6.23 5.60
N LEU A 111 -16.84 -5.40 5.01
CA LEU A 111 -16.13 -5.76 3.80
C LEU A 111 -15.24 -6.99 4.03
N ALA A 112 -15.63 -8.13 3.45
CA ALA A 112 -14.80 -9.30 3.35
C ALA A 112 -13.66 -9.04 2.35
N VAL A 113 -12.45 -8.81 2.86
CA VAL A 113 -11.28 -8.61 2.00
C VAL A 113 -10.94 -9.87 1.22
N GLY A 114 -10.66 -9.72 -0.07
CA GLY A 114 -10.29 -10.84 -0.93
C GLY A 114 -8.93 -11.44 -0.56
N GLY A 115 -8.66 -12.67 -1.04
CA GLY A 115 -7.44 -13.41 -0.73
C GLY A 115 -6.13 -12.67 -1.06
N ALA A 116 -6.13 -11.82 -2.11
CA ALA A 116 -4.96 -11.03 -2.47
C ALA A 116 -4.62 -9.95 -1.40
N VAL A 117 -5.64 -9.28 -0.85
CA VAL A 117 -5.47 -8.32 0.24
C VAL A 117 -5.02 -9.04 1.51
N ALA A 118 -5.66 -10.17 1.83
CA ALA A 118 -5.28 -11.00 2.98
C ALA A 118 -3.82 -11.50 2.88
N ALA A 119 -3.35 -11.89 1.68
CA ALA A 119 -1.97 -12.28 1.46
C ALA A 119 -1.00 -11.10 1.59
N LEU A 120 -1.35 -9.94 1.03
CA LEU A 120 -0.55 -8.71 1.10
C LEU A 120 -0.34 -8.23 2.54
N VAL A 121 -1.42 -8.16 3.32
CA VAL A 121 -1.43 -7.65 4.70
C VAL A 121 -1.00 -8.73 5.71
N GLY A 122 -1.50 -9.95 5.54
CA GLY A 122 -1.27 -11.07 6.47
C GLY A 122 0.20 -11.51 6.53
N SER A 123 0.94 -11.44 5.42
CA SER A 123 2.38 -11.74 5.44
C SER A 123 3.17 -10.77 6.32
N GLN A 124 2.75 -9.51 6.41
CA GLN A 124 3.39 -8.52 7.29
C GLN A 124 3.19 -8.88 8.76
N TYR A 125 1.97 -9.25 9.16
CA TYR A 125 1.71 -9.75 10.51
C TYR A 125 2.59 -10.95 10.86
N TYR A 126 2.75 -11.88 9.91
CA TYR A 126 3.60 -13.06 10.12
C TYR A 126 5.06 -12.66 10.37
N TRP A 127 5.66 -11.84 9.50
CA TRP A 127 7.06 -11.44 9.67
C TRP A 127 7.29 -10.58 10.91
N ILE A 128 6.36 -9.68 11.24
CA ILE A 128 6.44 -8.87 12.46
C ILE A 128 6.49 -9.78 13.69
N ARG A 129 5.55 -10.73 13.81
CA ARG A 129 5.39 -11.57 15.01
C ARG A 129 6.42 -12.68 15.11
N HIS A 130 6.86 -13.24 13.99
CA HIS A 130 7.67 -14.47 13.99
C HIS A 130 9.11 -14.26 13.54
N VAL A 131 9.48 -13.09 13.00
CA VAL A 131 10.83 -12.85 12.48
C VAL A 131 11.43 -11.58 13.08
N HIS A 132 10.99 -10.40 12.63
CA HIS A 132 11.47 -9.11 13.11
C HIS A 132 10.53 -7.98 12.64
N PRO A 133 10.18 -6.99 13.50
CA PRO A 133 9.27 -5.91 13.15
C PRO A 133 9.75 -5.06 11.96
N ILE A 134 11.07 -4.93 11.78
CA ILE A 134 11.68 -4.19 10.66
C ILE A 134 11.23 -4.68 9.27
N ALA A 135 10.67 -5.89 9.14
CA ALA A 135 10.04 -6.34 7.91
C ALA A 135 9.00 -5.34 7.39
N LEU A 136 8.25 -4.70 8.30
CA LEU A 136 7.21 -3.72 7.94
C LEU A 136 7.80 -2.51 7.19
N LEU A 137 9.06 -2.15 7.43
CA LEU A 137 9.70 -1.03 6.70
C LEU A 137 9.75 -1.27 5.19
N GLY A 138 9.90 -2.53 4.75
CA GLY A 138 9.84 -2.87 3.33
C GLY A 138 8.45 -2.66 2.72
N HIS A 139 7.39 -2.95 3.50
CA HIS A 139 6.00 -2.74 3.10
C HIS A 139 5.69 -1.24 2.97
N ILE A 140 6.04 -0.47 4.00
CA ILE A 140 5.91 1.00 4.03
C ILE A 140 6.66 1.62 2.83
N ALA A 141 7.89 1.19 2.57
CA ALA A 141 8.70 1.71 1.46
C ALA A 141 8.07 1.53 0.07
N VAL A 142 7.18 0.54 -0.12
CA VAL A 142 6.46 0.37 -1.38
C VAL A 142 5.16 1.15 -1.40
N LEU A 143 4.36 1.11 -0.33
CA LEU A 143 3.07 1.79 -0.30
C LEU A 143 3.22 3.32 -0.35
N GLU A 144 4.23 3.87 0.31
CA GLU A 144 4.49 5.32 0.37
C GLU A 144 5.60 5.76 -0.60
N GLY A 145 6.28 4.79 -1.23
CA GLY A 145 7.40 5.08 -2.12
C GLY A 145 6.99 5.44 -3.54
N TYR A 146 5.74 5.20 -3.93
CA TYR A 146 5.29 5.35 -5.32
C TYR A 146 3.95 6.09 -5.38
N PRO A 147 3.91 7.38 -4.97
CA PRO A 147 2.68 8.16 -5.00
C PRO A 147 2.04 8.17 -6.40
N PRO A 148 0.70 8.22 -6.46
CA PRO A 148 -0.02 8.57 -7.67
C PRO A 148 0.49 9.89 -8.24
N ALA A 149 0.51 10.02 -9.57
CA ALA A 149 0.85 11.30 -10.19
C ALA A 149 -0.23 12.35 -9.82
N PRO A 150 0.13 13.63 -9.61
CA PRO A 150 -0.83 14.67 -9.20
C PRO A 150 -2.02 14.85 -10.16
N THR A 151 -1.87 14.42 -11.41
CA THR A 151 -2.91 14.55 -12.45
C THR A 151 -3.94 13.40 -12.44
N VAL A 152 -3.72 12.34 -11.65
CA VAL A 152 -4.58 11.15 -11.67
C VAL A 152 -5.99 11.47 -11.19
N ALA A 153 -6.14 12.25 -10.13
CA ALA A 153 -7.46 12.62 -9.59
C ALA A 153 -8.29 13.42 -10.61
N ASP A 154 -7.73 14.49 -11.18
CA ASP A 154 -8.43 15.29 -12.21
C ASP A 154 -8.76 14.47 -13.46
N SER A 155 -7.88 13.54 -13.85
CA SER A 155 -8.13 12.62 -14.97
C SER A 155 -9.28 11.65 -14.67
N LEU A 156 -9.31 11.05 -13.48
CA LEU A 156 -10.38 10.15 -13.07
C LEU A 156 -11.72 10.89 -12.91
N ALA A 157 -11.72 12.08 -12.30
CA ALA A 157 -12.91 12.92 -12.19
C ALA A 157 -13.53 13.20 -13.57
N SER A 158 -12.70 13.58 -14.54
CA SER A 158 -13.13 13.86 -15.92
C SER A 158 -13.73 12.64 -16.62
N ARG A 159 -13.20 11.43 -16.35
CA ARG A 159 -13.65 10.19 -17.00
C ARG A 159 -14.84 9.52 -16.33
N THR A 160 -15.02 9.76 -15.04
CA THR A 160 -16.09 9.12 -14.24
C THR A 160 -17.31 10.03 -14.03
N GLY A 161 -17.15 11.34 -14.26
CA GLY A 161 -18.15 12.35 -13.93
C GLY A 161 -18.39 12.50 -12.42
N LEU A 162 -17.50 11.96 -11.58
CA LEU A 162 -17.60 12.04 -10.13
C LEU A 162 -17.19 13.43 -9.62
N PRO A 163 -17.79 13.90 -8.51
CA PRO A 163 -17.38 15.17 -7.91
C PRO A 163 -15.94 15.08 -7.40
N LYS A 164 -15.24 16.22 -7.35
CA LYS A 164 -13.86 16.29 -6.81
C LYS A 164 -13.77 15.78 -5.37
N THR A 165 -14.85 15.84 -4.61
CA THR A 165 -14.93 15.30 -3.24
C THR A 165 -14.79 13.79 -3.16
N ALA A 166 -14.89 13.06 -4.28
CA ALA A 166 -14.67 11.62 -4.34
C ALA A 166 -13.18 11.22 -4.52
N PHE A 167 -12.26 12.19 -4.55
CA PHE A 167 -10.84 11.95 -4.82
C PHE A 167 -9.92 12.60 -3.76
N ARG A 168 -10.44 12.96 -2.59
CA ARG A 168 -9.69 13.73 -1.58
C ARG A 168 -8.56 12.92 -0.97
N ALA A 169 -8.78 11.65 -0.69
CA ALA A 169 -7.75 10.76 -0.17
C ALA A 169 -6.63 10.60 -1.19
N LEU A 170 -6.99 10.43 -2.47
CA LEU A 170 -6.03 10.33 -3.58
C LEU A 170 -5.16 11.58 -3.71
N ASP A 171 -5.76 12.77 -3.69
CA ASP A 171 -5.04 14.04 -3.76
C ASP A 171 -4.11 14.27 -2.56
N ARG A 172 -4.59 13.95 -1.35
CA ARG A 172 -3.79 14.08 -0.12
C ARG A 172 -2.57 13.17 -0.14
N HIS A 173 -2.74 11.90 -0.51
CA HIS A 173 -1.63 10.94 -0.59
C HIS A 173 -0.61 11.30 -1.68
N ALA A 174 -1.04 11.85 -2.81
CA ALA A 174 -0.10 12.33 -3.85
C ALA A 174 0.92 13.36 -3.32
N VAL A 175 0.56 14.11 -2.26
CA VAL A 175 1.44 15.07 -1.59
C VAL A 175 2.17 14.46 -0.39
N LEU A 176 1.44 13.77 0.51
CA LEU A 176 1.99 13.22 1.75
C LEU A 176 3.11 12.19 1.47
N ASP A 177 2.87 11.29 0.51
CA ASP A 177 3.77 10.18 0.22
C ASP A 177 5.14 10.65 -0.31
N GLN A 178 5.21 11.85 -0.93
CA GLN A 178 6.50 12.42 -1.35
C GLN A 178 7.42 12.67 -0.14
N ARG A 179 6.85 13.16 0.96
CA ARG A 179 7.56 13.37 2.22
C ARG A 179 7.85 12.02 2.88
N HIS A 180 6.87 11.12 2.93
CA HIS A 180 7.04 9.81 3.53
C HIS A 180 8.15 9.01 2.87
N ARG A 181 8.22 9.00 1.54
CA ARG A 181 9.33 8.40 0.80
C ARG A 181 10.69 8.92 1.27
N VAL A 182 10.84 10.23 1.43
CA VAL A 182 12.11 10.82 1.91
C VAL A 182 12.44 10.35 3.33
N ASP A 183 11.44 10.33 4.22
CA ASP A 183 11.62 9.90 5.61
C ASP A 183 11.96 8.41 5.73
N VAL A 184 11.29 7.55 4.96
CA VAL A 184 11.54 6.10 4.90
C VAL A 184 12.96 5.80 4.42
N TYR A 185 13.39 6.44 3.32
CA TYR A 185 14.73 6.21 2.77
C TYR A 185 15.83 6.77 3.67
N ARG A 186 15.58 7.90 4.34
CA ARG A 186 16.48 8.41 5.39
C ARG A 186 16.60 7.41 6.54
N LEU A 187 15.49 6.80 6.97
CA LEU A 187 15.50 5.79 8.02
C LEU A 187 16.31 4.55 7.60
N LEU A 188 16.09 4.04 6.38
CA LEU A 188 16.86 2.91 5.84
C LEU A 188 18.37 3.17 5.87
N ASP A 189 18.79 4.39 5.53
CA ASP A 189 20.19 4.75 5.43
C ASP A 189 20.85 5.08 6.78
N THR A 190 20.06 5.26 7.85
CA THR A 190 20.56 5.65 9.19
C THR A 190 20.43 4.54 10.23
N LEU A 191 19.52 3.59 10.04
CA LEU A 191 19.39 2.45 10.93
C LEU A 191 20.67 1.60 10.94
N PRO A 192 21.06 1.03 12.10
CA PRO A 192 22.21 0.12 12.20
C PRO A 192 21.84 -1.27 11.67
N LEU A 193 21.48 -1.34 10.39
CA LEU A 193 21.01 -2.56 9.74
C LEU A 193 22.15 -3.57 9.60
N LEU A 194 21.83 -4.82 9.90
CA LEU A 194 22.66 -5.97 9.57
C LEU A 194 22.18 -6.56 8.25
N PRO A 195 23.01 -7.35 7.53
CA PRO A 195 22.62 -7.93 6.25
C PRO A 195 21.27 -8.67 6.27
N ARG A 196 20.97 -9.40 7.35
CA ARG A 196 19.68 -10.08 7.55
C ARG A 196 18.47 -9.12 7.62
N HIS A 197 18.66 -7.90 8.14
CA HIS A 197 17.59 -6.90 8.20
C HIS A 197 17.31 -6.35 6.80
N GLU A 198 18.37 -6.03 6.03
CA GLU A 198 18.22 -5.58 4.64
C GLU A 198 17.64 -6.64 3.71
N GLU A 199 17.94 -7.92 3.96
CA GLU A 199 17.32 -9.04 3.27
C GLU A 199 15.82 -9.11 3.56
N LEU A 200 15.44 -9.07 4.85
CA LEU A 200 14.05 -9.12 5.27
C LEU A 200 13.23 -7.93 4.77
N ILE A 201 13.78 -6.71 4.85
CA ILE A 201 13.18 -5.49 4.28
C ILE A 201 12.98 -5.68 2.77
N GLY A 202 14.01 -6.16 2.06
CA GLY A 202 13.92 -6.40 0.62
C GLY A 202 12.86 -7.43 0.24
N THR A 203 12.78 -8.54 0.97
CA THR A 203 11.76 -9.59 0.78
C THR A 203 10.36 -9.04 1.01
N SER A 204 10.16 -8.30 2.11
CA SER A 204 8.88 -7.66 2.43
C SER A 204 8.46 -6.66 1.35
N ALA A 205 9.39 -5.83 0.87
CA ALA A 205 9.12 -4.86 -0.19
C ALA A 205 8.76 -5.53 -1.51
N LEU A 206 9.52 -6.54 -1.94
CA LEU A 206 9.22 -7.31 -3.15
C LEU A 206 7.85 -8.01 -3.05
N HIS A 207 7.55 -8.62 -1.91
CA HIS A 207 6.25 -9.24 -1.65
C HIS A 207 5.12 -8.21 -1.70
N THR A 208 5.34 -7.02 -1.14
CA THR A 208 4.36 -5.93 -1.17
C THR A 208 4.08 -5.47 -2.59
N ALA A 209 5.11 -5.25 -3.40
CA ALA A 209 4.93 -4.86 -4.80
C ALA A 209 4.17 -5.92 -5.62
N VAL A 210 4.45 -7.20 -5.38
CA VAL A 210 3.72 -8.33 -5.97
C VAL A 210 2.28 -8.39 -5.48
N GLY A 211 2.04 -8.21 -4.17
CA GLY A 211 0.69 -8.23 -3.61
C GLY A 211 -0.18 -7.09 -4.13
N VAL A 212 0.36 -5.86 -4.22
CA VAL A 212 -0.36 -4.72 -4.81
C VAL A 212 -0.70 -4.97 -6.28
N ARG A 213 0.24 -5.54 -7.05
CA ARG A 213 -0.01 -5.97 -8.43
C ARG A 213 -1.17 -6.97 -8.49
N ASP A 214 -1.19 -7.97 -7.62
CA ASP A 214 -2.18 -9.04 -7.62
C ASP A 214 -3.56 -8.55 -7.19
N VAL A 215 -3.62 -7.61 -6.23
CA VAL A 215 -4.85 -6.90 -5.87
C VAL A 215 -5.40 -6.13 -7.08
N ALA A 216 -4.58 -5.29 -7.73
CA ALA A 216 -5.02 -4.51 -8.90
C ALA A 216 -5.44 -5.40 -10.08
N ALA A 217 -4.72 -6.50 -10.30
CA ALA A 217 -5.07 -7.48 -11.32
C ALA A 217 -6.39 -8.20 -11.01
N GLY A 218 -6.68 -8.46 -9.73
CA GLY A 218 -7.95 -9.03 -9.27
C GLY A 218 -9.15 -8.14 -9.62
N VAL A 219 -9.05 -6.84 -9.35
CA VAL A 219 -10.08 -5.84 -9.71
C VAL A 219 -10.30 -5.81 -11.22
N THR A 220 -9.20 -5.70 -11.97
CA THR A 220 -9.23 -5.67 -13.43
C THR A 220 -9.90 -6.92 -14.00
N ALA A 221 -9.56 -8.11 -13.48
CA ALA A 221 -10.14 -9.36 -13.94
C ALA A 221 -11.63 -9.48 -13.60
N ALA A 222 -12.07 -8.99 -12.44
CA ALA A 222 -13.48 -8.97 -12.06
C ALA A 222 -14.31 -8.09 -13.02
N ARG A 223 -13.82 -6.88 -13.31
CA ARG A 223 -14.39 -5.95 -14.31
C ARG A 223 -14.52 -6.62 -15.68
N ASP A 224 -13.43 -7.21 -16.18
CA ASP A 224 -13.38 -7.81 -17.51
C ASP A 224 -14.32 -9.03 -17.64
N ARG A 225 -14.61 -9.74 -16.54
CA ARG A 225 -15.60 -10.83 -16.53
C ARG A 225 -17.03 -10.31 -16.64
N LEU A 226 -17.36 -9.24 -15.90
CA LEU A 226 -18.69 -8.62 -15.95
C LEU A 226 -18.98 -7.97 -17.31
N ALA A 227 -17.93 -7.52 -18.01
CA ALA A 227 -18.04 -6.93 -19.35
C ALA A 227 -18.33 -7.95 -20.46
N ARG A 228 -18.10 -9.25 -20.24
CA ARG A 228 -18.30 -10.28 -21.26
C ARG A 228 -19.77 -10.69 -21.32
N PRO A 229 -20.41 -10.67 -22.50
CA PRO A 229 -21.74 -11.25 -22.67
C PRO A 229 -21.72 -12.72 -22.24
N TRP A 230 -22.73 -13.16 -21.48
CA TRP A 230 -22.88 -14.55 -21.09
C TRP A 230 -22.97 -15.42 -22.35
N GLN A 231 -21.91 -16.17 -22.66
CA GLN A 231 -21.93 -17.19 -23.69
C GLN A 231 -22.35 -18.50 -23.03
N GLY A 232 -23.66 -18.74 -22.97
CA GLY A 232 -24.23 -19.96 -22.41
C GLY A 232 -23.65 -21.21 -23.06
N ALA A 233 -23.50 -22.28 -22.27
CA ALA A 233 -23.18 -23.61 -22.76
C ALA A 233 -24.29 -24.07 -23.73
N ALA A 234 -23.94 -24.17 -25.01
CA ALA A 234 -24.72 -24.84 -26.04
C ALA A 234 -24.52 -26.35 -25.96
#